data_AF-A0A961NJ24-F1
#
_entry.id   AF-A0A961NJ24-F1
#
_cell.length_a   1.000
_cell.length_b   1.000
_cell.length_c   1.000
_cell.angle_alpha   90.00
_cell.angle_beta   90.00
_cell.angle_gamma   90.00
#
_symmetry.space_group_name_H-M   'P 1'
#
loop_
_entity.id
_entity.type
_entity.pdbx_description
1 polymer ?
#
loop_
_entity_poly.entity_id
_entity_poly.type
_entity_poly.pdbx_seq_one_letter_code
_entity_poly.pdbx_strand_id
1 'polypeptide(L)'
;FERFIAAGELTAVNGDDAALRNIVLQIDPQLNKSLLWFLEEMQWQQLPDTLRNHPRVFRAEVLDTSSGTGLPQARICEAPDRIIGVPLPGRHYLSNALGVYALLDTLRGSVLPKDVTSESLAAALASFPGVERRMQKIGMLPDALFYDDYGHHPTEIRAVLHAFRQLTDAVAGRLVAVFQPHRYTRTQKLAGQFAEALQLADVVLVMPLYPAGEDPISGVDENSVVRALEDCMHNRKGPCKAVTRLADFSAIKEHLQKGDQVICLGAGDISAHLHDYVRENGRLFETSMPME
;
A
#
# COMPACT_ATOMS: atom_id res chain seq x y z
N PHE A 1 9.61 6.55 -13.34
CA PHE A 1 9.35 5.12 -13.09
C PHE A 1 8.58 4.48 -14.24
N GLU A 2 7.34 4.90 -14.53
CA GLU A 2 6.54 4.33 -15.64
C GLU A 2 7.17 4.45 -17.03
N ARG A 3 7.84 5.57 -17.33
CA ARG A 3 8.60 5.77 -18.58
C ARG A 3 9.70 4.72 -18.79
N PHE A 4 10.36 4.27 -17.71
CA PHE A 4 11.45 3.29 -17.75
C PHE A 4 10.92 1.85 -17.90
N ILE A 5 9.73 1.56 -17.36
CA ILE A 5 9.02 0.29 -17.58
C ILE A 5 8.55 0.18 -19.03
N ALA A 6 7.95 1.24 -19.59
CA ALA A 6 7.46 1.26 -20.98
C ALA A 6 8.59 1.11 -22.02
N ALA A 7 9.81 1.50 -21.68
CA ALA A 7 10.99 1.35 -22.53
C ALA A 7 11.67 -0.05 -22.42
N GLY A 8 11.20 -0.92 -21.51
CA GLY A 8 11.84 -2.22 -21.25
C GLY A 8 13.19 -2.11 -20.53
N GLU A 9 13.49 -0.93 -19.98
CA GLU A 9 14.73 -0.60 -19.25
C GLU A 9 14.64 -1.00 -17.77
N LEU A 10 13.44 -1.29 -17.28
CA LEU A 10 13.17 -1.71 -15.91
C LEU A 10 12.20 -2.90 -15.89
N THR A 11 12.58 -4.02 -15.26
CA THR A 11 11.64 -5.13 -14.97
C THR A 11 11.42 -5.16 -13.46
N ALA A 12 10.23 -4.80 -13.03
CA ALA A 12 9.78 -4.96 -11.65
C ALA A 12 8.86 -6.19 -11.60
N VAL A 13 9.27 -7.23 -10.88
CA VAL A 13 8.39 -8.36 -10.55
C VAL A 13 7.92 -8.15 -9.12
N ASN A 14 6.73 -7.58 -8.95
CA ASN A 14 6.07 -7.49 -7.65
C ASN A 14 5.33 -8.81 -7.44
N GLY A 15 5.84 -9.67 -6.57
CA GLY A 15 5.16 -10.90 -6.20
C GLY A 15 4.10 -10.65 -5.10
N ASP A 16 3.09 -11.50 -5.06
CA ASP A 16 1.96 -11.38 -4.12
C ASP A 16 2.43 -11.77 -2.69
N ASP A 17 2.03 -10.95 -1.71
CA ASP A 17 2.53 -10.96 -0.34
C ASP A 17 2.23 -12.27 0.42
N ALA A 18 3.28 -13.05 0.68
CA ALA A 18 3.41 -13.95 1.84
C ALA A 18 4.86 -14.40 2.09
N ALA A 19 5.72 -14.43 1.06
CA ALA A 19 7.02 -15.11 1.10
C ALA A 19 8.26 -14.26 0.73
N LEU A 20 8.19 -12.93 0.82
CA LEU A 20 9.35 -12.06 0.59
C LEU A 20 10.48 -12.36 1.58
N ARG A 21 11.54 -13.06 1.12
CA ARG A 21 12.70 -13.42 1.96
C ARG A 21 14.02 -12.78 1.53
N ASN A 22 14.20 -12.40 0.26
CA ASN A 22 15.41 -11.72 -0.21
C ASN A 22 15.09 -10.76 -1.36
N ILE A 23 15.68 -9.56 -1.32
CA ILE A 23 15.70 -8.61 -2.45
C ILE A 23 17.09 -8.66 -3.06
N VAL A 24 17.16 -8.73 -4.40
CA VAL A 24 18.39 -8.62 -5.19
C VAL A 24 18.23 -7.41 -6.10
N LEU A 25 19.17 -6.50 -6.01
CA LEU A 25 19.16 -5.27 -6.80
C LEU A 25 20.33 -5.28 -7.77
N GLN A 26 20.08 -4.97 -9.04
CA GLN A 26 21.14 -4.76 -10.00
C GLN A 26 20.85 -3.48 -10.77
N ILE A 27 21.68 -2.47 -10.59
CA ILE A 27 21.67 -1.28 -11.41
C ILE A 27 23.07 -1.15 -11.97
N ASP A 28 23.26 -1.35 -13.27
CA ASP A 28 24.55 -1.15 -13.94
C ASP A 28 24.43 0.14 -14.75
N PRO A 29 25.34 1.14 -14.66
CA PRO A 29 25.22 2.38 -15.41
C PRO A 29 25.72 2.24 -16.86
N GLN A 30 26.39 1.14 -17.21
CA GLN A 30 26.86 0.80 -18.54
C GLN A 30 25.86 -0.10 -19.29
N LEU A 31 24.99 -0.80 -18.57
CA LEU A 31 23.83 -1.46 -19.14
C LEU A 31 22.67 -0.46 -19.14
N ASN A 32 21.99 -0.25 -20.27
CA ASN A 32 20.75 0.52 -20.37
C ASN A 32 19.56 -0.13 -19.62
N LYS A 33 19.81 -0.88 -18.53
CA LYS A 33 18.82 -1.69 -17.80
C LYS A 33 19.08 -1.64 -16.30
N SER A 34 18.04 -1.32 -15.53
CA SER A 34 17.99 -1.47 -14.08
C SER A 34 17.03 -2.63 -13.75
N LEU A 35 17.48 -3.63 -12.99
CA LEU A 35 16.66 -4.78 -12.63
C LEU A 35 16.49 -4.83 -11.10
N LEU A 36 15.23 -4.78 -10.66
CA LEU A 36 14.86 -4.97 -9.26
C LEU A 36 14.19 -6.34 -9.15
N TRP A 37 14.86 -7.28 -8.47
CA TRP A 37 14.36 -8.63 -8.27
C TRP A 37 13.87 -8.78 -6.82
N PHE A 38 12.60 -9.13 -6.68
CA PHE A 38 12.06 -9.70 -5.44
C PHE A 38 12.02 -11.22 -5.64
N LEU A 39 12.95 -11.93 -5.00
CA LEU A 39 12.98 -13.39 -5.07
C LEU A 39 12.13 -13.94 -3.94
N GLU A 40 10.90 -14.32 -4.25
CA GLU A 40 9.99 -14.95 -3.28
C GLU A 40 10.41 -16.40 -2.99
N GLU A 41 10.94 -17.12 -3.98
CA GLU A 41 11.22 -18.55 -3.86
C GLU A 41 12.70 -18.93 -3.85
N MET A 42 13.59 -18.08 -4.35
CA MET A 42 15.02 -18.40 -4.49
C MET A 42 15.82 -17.93 -3.26
N GLN A 43 16.55 -18.87 -2.64
CA GLN A 43 17.46 -18.58 -1.53
C GLN A 43 18.69 -17.83 -2.03
N TRP A 44 19.24 -16.92 -1.21
CA TRP A 44 20.48 -16.20 -1.55
C TRP A 44 21.64 -17.15 -1.94
N GLN A 45 21.74 -18.30 -1.27
CA GLN A 45 22.76 -19.31 -1.55
C GLN A 45 22.59 -20.00 -2.92
N GLN A 46 21.45 -19.86 -3.57
CA GLN A 46 21.19 -20.40 -4.91
C GLN A 46 21.58 -19.44 -6.04
N LEU A 47 21.87 -18.17 -5.72
CA LEU A 47 22.36 -17.20 -6.72
C LEU A 47 23.77 -17.57 -7.21
N PRO A 48 24.06 -17.38 -8.52
CA PRO A 48 25.42 -17.44 -9.04
C PRO A 48 26.38 -16.52 -8.27
N ASP A 49 27.62 -16.96 -8.08
CA ASP A 49 28.66 -16.16 -7.42
C ASP A 49 28.90 -14.81 -8.10
N THR A 50 28.75 -14.75 -9.42
CA THR A 50 28.87 -13.50 -10.19
C THR A 50 27.84 -12.45 -9.76
N LEU A 51 26.64 -12.87 -9.36
CA LEU A 51 25.61 -11.97 -8.85
C LEU A 51 25.82 -11.67 -7.36
N ARG A 52 26.10 -12.68 -6.54
CA ARG A 52 26.34 -12.48 -5.09
C ARG A 52 27.50 -11.54 -4.79
N ASN A 53 28.54 -11.56 -5.62
CA ASN A 53 29.74 -10.75 -5.45
C ASN A 53 29.68 -9.44 -6.25
N HIS A 54 28.58 -9.15 -6.93
CA HIS A 54 28.46 -7.92 -7.71
C HIS A 54 28.35 -6.72 -6.76
N PRO A 55 29.14 -5.65 -6.92
CA PRO A 55 29.23 -4.53 -5.97
C PRO A 55 27.96 -3.66 -5.87
N ARG A 56 26.90 -4.04 -6.57
CA ARG A 56 25.59 -3.35 -6.57
C ARG A 56 24.42 -4.27 -6.27
N VAL A 57 24.74 -5.52 -5.92
CA VAL A 57 23.80 -6.54 -5.49
C VAL A 57 23.99 -6.69 -4.00
N PHE A 58 22.99 -6.27 -3.25
CA PHE A 58 22.94 -6.45 -1.80
C PHE A 58 21.81 -7.39 -1.41
N ARG A 59 22.00 -8.04 -0.27
CA ARG A 59 21.00 -8.88 0.36
C ARG A 59 20.24 -8.07 1.39
N ALA A 60 18.91 -8.06 1.28
CA ALA A 60 18.04 -7.50 2.30
C ALA A 60 17.24 -8.60 2.99
N GLU A 61 17.33 -8.70 4.31
CA GLU A 61 16.53 -9.58 5.15
C GLU A 61 15.40 -8.79 5.81
N VAL A 62 14.14 -9.16 5.54
CA VAL A 62 12.99 -8.57 6.23
C VAL A 62 13.04 -8.96 7.71
N LEU A 63 12.96 -7.95 8.58
CA LEU A 63 12.98 -8.15 10.02
C LEU A 63 11.56 -8.45 10.51
N ASP A 64 11.44 -9.41 11.43
CA ASP A 64 10.16 -9.75 12.02
C ASP A 64 9.62 -8.55 12.82
N THR A 65 8.43 -8.10 12.47
CA THR A 65 7.75 -6.95 13.08
C THR A 65 6.96 -7.34 14.32
N SER A 66 6.92 -8.63 14.67
CA SER A 66 6.15 -9.19 15.78
C SER A 66 6.56 -8.69 17.18
N SER A 67 7.74 -8.05 17.32
CA SER A 67 8.29 -7.63 18.62
C SER A 67 8.60 -6.12 18.74
N GLY A 68 8.01 -5.24 17.92
CA GLY A 68 8.35 -3.81 17.86
C GLY A 68 7.20 -2.86 17.46
N THR A 69 7.54 -1.75 16.80
CA THR A 69 6.64 -0.64 16.39
C THR A 69 5.52 -1.04 15.42
N GLY A 70 5.49 -2.29 14.95
CA GLY A 70 4.58 -2.77 13.90
C GLY A 70 4.95 -2.32 12.48
N LEU A 71 6.01 -1.52 12.31
CA LEU A 71 6.45 -1.01 11.01
C LEU A 71 7.45 -1.96 10.35
N PRO A 72 7.23 -2.36 9.08
CA PRO A 72 8.17 -3.20 8.34
C PRO A 72 9.54 -2.57 8.16
N GLN A 73 10.58 -3.35 8.49
CA GLN A 73 11.98 -2.98 8.32
C GLN A 73 12.75 -4.12 7.64
N ALA A 74 13.86 -3.79 6.99
CA ALA A 74 14.78 -4.75 6.43
C ALA A 74 16.21 -4.44 6.87
N ARG A 75 17.00 -5.49 7.13
CA ARG A 75 18.44 -5.38 7.32
C ARG A 75 19.14 -5.60 5.98
N ILE A 76 19.88 -4.60 5.54
CA ILE A 76 20.86 -4.75 4.46
C ILE A 76 22.09 -5.45 5.05
N CYS A 77 22.36 -6.66 4.58
CA CYS A 77 23.46 -7.51 5.02
C CYS A 77 24.77 -7.16 4.29
N GLU A 78 25.18 -5.90 4.41
CA GLU A 78 26.49 -5.41 3.98
C GLU A 78 27.31 -5.04 5.20
N ALA A 79 28.64 -5.12 5.16
CA ALA A 79 29.45 -4.72 6.30
C ALA A 79 29.69 -3.19 6.31
N PRO A 80 29.20 -2.43 7.31
CA PRO A 80 28.43 -2.88 8.47
C PRO A 80 26.92 -2.86 8.21
N ASP A 81 26.17 -3.75 8.87
CA ASP A 81 24.74 -3.96 8.59
C ASP A 81 23.94 -2.65 8.73
N ARG A 82 22.91 -2.48 7.89
CA ARG A 82 22.06 -1.28 7.91
C ARG A 82 20.59 -1.66 8.01
N ILE A 83 19.81 -0.85 8.73
CA ILE A 83 18.37 -1.03 8.85
C ILE A 83 17.69 0.00 7.96
N ILE A 84 16.85 -0.48 7.05
CA ILE A 84 16.03 0.33 6.14
C ILE A 84 14.57 0.12 6.51
N GLY A 85 13.83 1.22 6.57
CA GLY A 85 12.40 1.23 6.79
C GLY A 85 11.84 2.62 6.51
N VAL A 86 10.52 2.70 6.42
CA VAL A 86 9.76 3.94 6.33
C VAL A 86 8.72 3.95 7.45
N PRO A 87 8.24 5.12 7.91
CA PRO A 87 7.25 5.22 8.98
C PRO A 87 5.82 4.89 8.49
N LEU A 88 5.69 3.92 7.58
CA LEU A 88 4.43 3.46 7.00
C LEU A 88 4.29 1.95 7.19
N PRO A 89 3.11 1.46 7.62
CA PRO A 89 2.84 0.03 7.75
C PRO A 89 2.69 -0.62 6.38
N GLY A 90 3.04 -1.90 6.26
CA GLY A 90 2.86 -2.68 5.03
C GLY A 90 4.16 -2.95 4.28
N ARG A 91 4.33 -4.21 3.86
CA ARG A 91 5.55 -4.70 3.19
C ARG A 91 5.78 -4.06 1.82
N HIS A 92 4.72 -3.62 1.15
CA HIS A 92 4.82 -2.91 -0.12
C HIS A 92 5.55 -1.56 0.02
N TYR A 93 5.40 -0.84 1.14
CA TYR A 93 6.17 0.38 1.39
C TYR A 93 7.63 0.08 1.70
N LEU A 94 7.93 -1.02 2.39
CA LEU A 94 9.30 -1.50 2.58
C LEU A 94 9.95 -1.87 1.24
N SER A 95 9.21 -2.57 0.37
CA SER A 95 9.61 -2.89 -1.00
C SER A 95 9.94 -1.63 -1.80
N ASN A 96 9.07 -0.61 -1.76
CA ASN A 96 9.33 0.69 -2.37
C ASN A 96 10.59 1.36 -1.78
N ALA A 97 10.74 1.37 -0.46
CA ALA A 97 11.90 1.96 0.22
C ALA A 97 13.21 1.28 -0.17
N LEU A 98 13.20 -0.05 -0.31
CA LEU A 98 14.38 -0.83 -0.72
C LEU A 98 14.72 -0.58 -2.18
N GLY A 99 13.73 -0.45 -3.06
CA GLY A 99 13.94 -0.01 -4.44
C GLY A 99 14.56 1.39 -4.53
N VAL A 100 14.08 2.34 -3.72
CA VAL A 100 14.65 3.70 -3.64
C VAL A 100 16.07 3.67 -3.08
N TYR A 101 16.31 2.96 -1.97
CA TYR A 101 17.64 2.81 -1.38
C TYR A 101 18.65 2.32 -2.41
N ALA A 102 18.29 1.28 -3.17
CA ALA A 102 19.16 0.71 -4.19
C ALA A 102 19.55 1.68 -5.30
N LEU A 103 18.55 2.43 -5.77
CA LEU A 103 18.74 3.44 -6.78
C LEU A 103 19.70 4.52 -6.27
N LEU A 104 19.45 5.04 -5.07
CA LEU A 104 20.29 6.07 -4.47
C LEU A 104 21.71 5.57 -4.21
N ASP A 105 21.85 4.35 -3.68
CA ASP A 105 23.16 3.74 -3.45
C ASP A 105 23.97 3.60 -4.75
N THR A 106 23.31 3.21 -5.84
CA THR A 106 23.95 3.11 -7.16
C THR A 106 24.37 4.47 -7.74
N LEU A 107 23.56 5.50 -7.51
CA LEU A 107 23.81 6.85 -8.01
C LEU A 107 24.89 7.59 -7.19
N ARG A 108 25.31 7.03 -6.05
CA ARG A 108 26.37 7.58 -5.20
C ARG A 108 27.69 7.72 -5.93
N GLY A 109 28.32 8.89 -5.77
CA GLY A 109 29.59 9.22 -6.39
C GLY A 109 29.54 9.44 -7.92
N SER A 110 28.35 9.40 -8.51
CA SER A 110 28.10 9.80 -9.91
C SER A 110 27.14 10.98 -9.96
N VAL A 111 25.83 10.73 -9.78
CA VAL A 111 24.79 11.78 -9.72
C VAL A 111 24.68 12.35 -8.31
N LEU A 112 24.78 11.51 -7.28
CA LEU A 112 24.79 11.96 -5.89
C LEU A 112 26.23 12.25 -5.43
N PRO A 113 26.43 13.26 -4.57
CA PRO A 113 27.73 13.55 -3.97
C PRO A 113 28.37 12.32 -3.31
N LYS A 114 29.71 12.25 -3.33
CA LYS A 114 30.48 11.11 -2.79
C LYS A 114 30.36 10.97 -1.26
N ASP A 115 30.03 12.05 -0.59
CA ASP A 115 29.82 12.15 0.86
C ASP A 115 28.42 11.74 1.30
N VAL A 116 27.49 11.48 0.36
CA VAL A 116 26.23 10.78 0.70
C VAL A 116 26.59 9.39 1.18
N THR A 117 26.25 9.08 2.42
CA THR A 117 26.55 7.79 3.02
C THR A 117 25.32 6.89 3.06
N SER A 118 25.52 5.59 3.15
CA SER A 118 24.43 4.61 3.29
C SER A 118 23.58 4.90 4.55
N GLU A 119 24.18 5.44 5.61
CA GLU A 119 23.48 5.89 6.81
C GLU A 119 22.59 7.10 6.54
N SER A 120 23.06 8.08 5.76
CA SER A 120 22.22 9.23 5.39
C SER A 120 21.03 8.82 4.51
N LEU A 121 21.21 7.81 3.64
CA LEU A 121 20.13 7.26 2.82
C LEU A 121 19.09 6.54 3.70
N ALA A 122 19.56 5.71 4.63
CA ALA A 122 18.69 5.02 5.59
C ALA A 122 17.92 6.01 6.47
N ALA A 123 18.58 7.05 6.97
CA ALA A 123 17.96 8.09 7.78
C ALA A 123 16.89 8.87 6.99
N ALA A 124 17.17 9.22 5.72
CA ALA A 124 16.22 9.91 4.87
C ALA A 124 14.94 9.09 4.60
N LEU A 125 15.08 7.78 4.41
CA LEU A 125 13.93 6.87 4.28
C LEU A 125 13.16 6.75 5.60
N ALA A 126 13.85 6.64 6.73
CA ALA A 126 13.22 6.57 8.04
C ALA A 126 12.45 7.86 8.40
N SER A 127 12.85 9.01 7.86
CA SER A 127 12.17 10.31 8.04
C SER A 127 11.14 10.62 6.94
N PHE A 128 10.81 9.68 6.06
CA PHE A 128 9.89 9.92 4.96
C PHE A 128 8.51 10.36 5.49
N PRO A 129 8.01 11.57 5.16
CA PRO A 129 6.78 12.10 5.76
C PRO A 129 5.51 11.39 5.26
N GLY A 130 5.64 10.51 4.26
CA GLY A 130 4.51 9.91 3.56
C GLY A 130 4.14 10.69 2.31
N VAL A 131 3.01 10.30 1.72
CA VAL A 131 2.40 10.96 0.57
C VAL A 131 0.94 11.21 0.93
N GLU A 132 0.37 12.32 0.47
CA GLU A 132 -1.06 12.53 0.57
C GLU A 132 -1.83 11.35 -0.02
N ARG A 133 -2.92 10.98 0.64
CA ARG A 133 -3.80 9.88 0.24
C ARG A 133 -3.07 8.53 0.13
N ARG A 134 -2.06 8.29 0.96
CA ARG A 134 -1.37 6.99 1.08
C ARG A 134 -1.32 6.57 2.54
N MET A 135 -2.32 5.79 2.94
CA MET A 135 -2.64 5.44 4.33
C MET A 135 -2.65 6.66 5.26
N GLN A 136 -3.11 7.79 4.74
CA GLN A 136 -3.05 9.07 5.43
C GLN A 136 -4.07 9.09 6.55
N LYS A 137 -3.64 9.42 7.77
CA LYS A 137 -4.52 9.56 8.93
C LYS A 137 -5.28 10.89 8.85
N ILE A 138 -6.59 10.84 8.67
CA ILE A 138 -7.41 12.04 8.42
C ILE A 138 -7.96 12.63 9.71
N GLY A 139 -8.42 11.80 10.63
CA GLY A 139 -9.02 12.28 11.87
C GLY A 139 -9.78 11.18 12.61
N MET A 140 -10.56 11.59 13.60
CA MET A 140 -11.29 10.63 14.43
C MET A 140 -12.66 11.16 14.85
N LEU A 141 -13.58 10.22 15.01
CA LEU A 141 -14.82 10.38 15.75
C LEU A 141 -14.68 9.64 17.11
N PRO A 142 -15.63 9.78 18.05
CA PRO A 142 -15.59 9.03 19.31
C PRO A 142 -15.45 7.52 19.15
N ASP A 143 -16.03 6.96 18.09
CA ASP A 143 -16.09 5.52 17.86
C ASP A 143 -14.99 5.00 16.93
N ALA A 144 -14.45 5.83 16.02
CA ALA A 144 -13.64 5.36 14.91
C ALA A 144 -12.50 6.30 14.52
N LEU A 145 -11.43 5.71 14.00
CA LEU A 145 -10.29 6.42 13.43
C LEU A 145 -10.31 6.29 11.90
N PHE A 146 -10.16 7.42 11.21
CA PHE A 146 -10.33 7.51 9.76
C PHE A 146 -9.03 7.75 9.01
N TYR A 147 -8.92 7.07 7.88
CA TYR A 147 -7.77 7.12 7.00
C TYR A 147 -8.20 7.20 5.53
N ASP A 148 -7.37 7.81 4.69
CA ASP A 148 -7.55 7.93 3.23
C ASP A 148 -6.40 7.24 2.48
N ASP A 149 -6.76 6.45 1.47
CA ASP A 149 -5.82 5.87 0.52
C ASP A 149 -6.37 5.93 -0.92
N TYR A 150 -5.49 6.34 -1.84
CA TYR A 150 -5.74 6.48 -3.26
C TYR A 150 -5.91 5.14 -4.00
N GLY A 151 -5.57 4.02 -3.34
CA GLY A 151 -5.67 2.67 -3.87
C GLY A 151 -7.04 2.40 -4.47
N HIS A 152 -7.05 2.08 -5.76
CA HIS A 152 -8.26 1.88 -6.54
C HIS A 152 -8.14 0.70 -7.52
N HIS A 153 -6.97 0.06 -7.58
CA HIS A 153 -6.77 -1.23 -8.22
C HIS A 153 -6.82 -2.36 -7.17
N PRO A 154 -7.34 -3.57 -7.49
CA PRO A 154 -7.42 -4.69 -6.55
C PRO A 154 -6.10 -5.02 -5.84
N THR A 155 -4.97 -5.00 -6.57
CA THR A 155 -3.62 -5.22 -6.01
C THR A 155 -3.25 -4.19 -4.94
N GLU A 156 -3.56 -2.92 -5.18
CA GLU A 156 -3.27 -1.83 -4.23
C GLU A 156 -4.16 -1.98 -2.98
N ILE A 157 -5.45 -2.23 -3.18
CA ILE A 157 -6.43 -2.44 -2.11
C ILE A 157 -5.99 -3.60 -1.22
N ARG A 158 -5.59 -4.72 -1.81
CA ARG A 158 -5.09 -5.90 -1.06
C ARG A 158 -3.89 -5.52 -0.19
N ALA A 159 -2.90 -4.84 -0.77
CA ALA A 159 -1.69 -4.43 -0.07
C ALA A 159 -1.98 -3.47 1.10
N VAL A 160 -2.90 -2.51 0.90
CA VAL A 160 -3.33 -1.58 1.95
C VAL A 160 -4.11 -2.31 3.05
N LEU A 161 -5.05 -3.20 2.71
CA LEU A 161 -5.84 -3.92 3.72
C LEU A 161 -5.01 -4.90 4.55
N HIS A 162 -3.99 -5.55 3.98
CA HIS A 162 -3.03 -6.33 4.76
C HIS A 162 -2.25 -5.46 5.76
N ALA A 163 -1.78 -4.29 5.32
CA ALA A 163 -1.11 -3.33 6.22
C ALA A 163 -2.05 -2.84 7.33
N PHE A 164 -3.31 -2.53 6.98
CA PHE A 164 -4.32 -2.09 7.92
C PHE A 164 -4.72 -3.16 8.93
N ARG A 165 -4.76 -4.42 8.52
CA ARG A 165 -5.07 -5.53 9.42
C ARG A 165 -4.07 -5.60 10.57
N GLN A 166 -2.78 -5.47 10.28
CA GLN A 166 -1.73 -5.44 11.31
C GLN A 166 -1.94 -4.30 12.33
N LEU A 167 -2.28 -3.10 11.84
CA LEU A 167 -2.59 -1.97 12.71
C LEU A 167 -3.85 -2.19 13.55
N THR A 168 -4.87 -2.79 12.95
CA THR A 168 -6.17 -3.02 13.58
C THR A 168 -6.09 -4.09 14.67
N ASP A 169 -5.35 -5.17 14.42
CA ASP A 169 -5.16 -6.27 15.37
C ASP A 169 -4.38 -5.80 16.60
N ALA A 170 -3.43 -4.86 16.45
CA ALA A 170 -2.67 -4.27 17.55
C ALA A 170 -3.55 -3.50 18.55
N VAL A 171 -4.73 -3.04 18.13
CA VAL A 171 -5.71 -2.35 18.99
C VAL A 171 -6.96 -3.18 19.26
N ALA A 172 -6.96 -4.46 18.85
CA ALA A 172 -8.11 -5.37 18.93
C ALA A 172 -9.41 -4.76 18.36
N GLY A 173 -9.27 -3.95 17.32
CA GLY A 173 -10.37 -3.25 16.65
C GLY A 173 -10.97 -4.06 15.50
N ARG A 174 -11.86 -3.41 14.76
CA ARG A 174 -12.46 -3.95 13.54
C ARG A 174 -12.05 -3.10 12.34
N LEU A 175 -11.67 -3.76 11.25
CA LEU A 175 -11.24 -3.12 10.01
C LEU A 175 -12.46 -2.86 9.14
N VAL A 176 -12.76 -1.58 8.92
CA VAL A 176 -13.86 -1.12 8.06
C VAL A 176 -13.29 -0.51 6.80
N ALA A 177 -13.55 -1.12 5.64
CA ALA A 177 -13.16 -0.59 4.35
C ALA A 177 -14.32 0.18 3.72
N VAL A 178 -14.13 1.45 3.41
CA VAL A 178 -15.07 2.26 2.62
C VAL A 178 -14.51 2.39 1.22
N PHE A 179 -15.15 1.78 0.23
CA PHE A 179 -14.63 1.73 -1.13
C PHE A 179 -15.52 2.51 -2.10
N GLN A 180 -14.90 3.41 -2.87
CA GLN A 180 -15.54 4.07 -4.00
C GLN A 180 -14.98 3.49 -5.31
N PRO A 181 -15.78 2.73 -6.08
CA PRO A 181 -15.37 2.26 -7.39
C PRO A 181 -15.07 3.44 -8.32
N HIS A 182 -13.97 3.37 -9.08
CA HIS A 182 -13.55 4.44 -9.99
C HIS A 182 -13.56 3.95 -11.45
N ARG A 183 -14.40 4.58 -12.28
CA ARG A 183 -14.74 4.25 -13.69
C ARG A 183 -15.63 3.03 -13.87
N TYR A 184 -16.59 3.11 -14.80
CA TYR A 184 -17.45 2.00 -15.18
C TYR A 184 -16.65 0.88 -15.84
N THR A 185 -15.77 1.22 -16.79
CA THR A 185 -14.97 0.23 -17.54
C THR A 185 -14.09 -0.63 -16.64
N ARG A 186 -13.54 -0.04 -15.57
CA ARG A 186 -12.73 -0.75 -14.58
C ARG A 186 -13.60 -1.65 -13.70
N THR A 187 -14.70 -1.12 -13.17
CA THR A 187 -15.64 -1.88 -12.33
C THR A 187 -16.18 -3.11 -13.07
N GLN A 188 -16.58 -2.95 -14.34
CA GLN A 188 -17.05 -4.07 -15.17
C GLN A 188 -16.01 -5.20 -15.26
N LYS A 189 -14.73 -4.85 -15.43
CA LYS A 189 -13.65 -5.83 -15.61
C LYS A 189 -13.20 -6.48 -14.30
N LEU A 190 -13.25 -5.74 -13.20
CA LEU A 190 -12.54 -6.10 -11.97
C LEU A 190 -13.45 -6.32 -10.76
N ALA A 191 -14.78 -6.27 -10.87
CA ALA A 191 -15.71 -6.45 -9.74
C ALA A 191 -15.38 -7.68 -8.86
N GLY A 192 -15.10 -8.84 -9.48
CA GLY A 192 -14.70 -10.04 -8.76
C GLY A 192 -13.37 -9.89 -8.02
N GLN A 193 -12.36 -9.26 -8.64
CA GLN A 193 -11.06 -9.02 -8.01
C GLN A 193 -11.14 -7.97 -6.91
N PHE A 194 -12.00 -6.96 -7.06
CA PHE A 194 -12.31 -6.02 -5.98
C PHE A 194 -12.89 -6.76 -4.78
N ALA A 195 -13.88 -7.63 -5.00
CA ALA A 195 -14.47 -8.43 -3.93
C ALA A 195 -13.42 -9.31 -3.22
N GLU A 196 -12.53 -9.96 -3.98
CA GLU A 196 -11.46 -10.78 -3.44
C GLU A 196 -10.44 -10.00 -2.60
N ALA A 197 -10.19 -8.73 -2.92
CA ALA A 197 -9.32 -7.86 -2.15
C ALA A 197 -10.05 -7.28 -0.92
N LEU A 198 -11.24 -6.75 -1.10
CA LEU A 198 -12.03 -6.05 -0.08
C LEU A 198 -12.51 -6.97 1.05
N GLN A 199 -12.73 -8.26 0.77
CA GLN A 199 -13.13 -9.25 1.79
C GLN A 199 -12.12 -9.43 2.94
N LEU A 200 -10.90 -8.87 2.83
CA LEU A 200 -9.91 -8.84 3.90
C LEU A 200 -10.32 -7.93 5.07
N ALA A 201 -11.23 -6.98 4.84
CA ALA A 201 -11.85 -6.17 5.88
C ALA A 201 -12.95 -6.95 6.61
N ASP A 202 -13.28 -6.55 7.84
CA ASP A 202 -14.38 -7.15 8.60
C ASP A 202 -15.74 -6.63 8.13
N VAL A 203 -15.79 -5.36 7.74
CA VAL A 203 -16.95 -4.67 7.16
C VAL A 203 -16.52 -3.95 5.90
N VAL A 204 -17.31 -4.07 4.84
CA VAL A 204 -17.12 -3.33 3.60
C VAL A 204 -18.32 -2.44 3.33
N LEU A 205 -18.07 -1.14 3.18
CA LEU A 205 -19.05 -0.13 2.82
C LEU A 205 -18.73 0.36 1.40
N VAL A 206 -19.69 0.28 0.49
CA VAL A 206 -19.48 0.64 -0.92
C VAL A 206 -20.20 1.95 -1.24
N MET A 207 -19.46 2.95 -1.66
CA MET A 207 -19.96 4.26 -2.07
C MET A 207 -20.43 4.25 -3.53
N PRO A 208 -21.26 5.22 -3.96
CA PRO A 208 -21.62 5.38 -5.36
C PRO A 208 -20.40 5.47 -6.28
N LEU A 209 -20.48 4.80 -7.43
CA LEU A 209 -19.37 4.74 -8.38
C LEU A 209 -19.00 6.15 -8.88
N TYR A 210 -17.70 6.47 -8.85
CA TYR A 210 -17.18 7.70 -9.44
C TYR A 210 -16.89 7.51 -10.94
N PRO A 211 -17.62 8.18 -11.84
CA PRO A 211 -17.59 7.87 -13.28
C PRO A 211 -16.29 8.31 -13.97
N ALA A 212 -15.60 9.33 -13.43
CA ALA A 212 -14.40 9.93 -14.01
C ALA A 212 -14.53 10.29 -15.51
N GLY A 213 -15.71 10.79 -15.89
CA GLY A 213 -16.02 11.22 -17.26
C GLY A 213 -16.47 10.10 -18.22
N GLU A 214 -16.62 8.86 -17.74
CA GLU A 214 -17.19 7.77 -18.55
C GLU A 214 -18.72 7.80 -18.58
N ASP A 215 -19.28 7.45 -19.74
CA ASP A 215 -20.72 7.19 -19.87
C ASP A 215 -21.11 5.94 -19.07
N PRO A 216 -22.32 5.93 -18.46
CA PRO A 216 -22.81 4.75 -17.75
C PRO A 216 -22.84 3.49 -18.63
N ILE A 217 -22.36 2.37 -18.08
CA ILE A 217 -22.45 1.06 -18.70
C ILE A 217 -23.61 0.30 -18.06
N SER A 218 -24.53 -0.22 -18.89
CA SER A 218 -25.69 -0.96 -18.40
C SER A 218 -25.28 -2.14 -17.50
N GLY A 219 -25.87 -2.20 -16.29
CA GLY A 219 -25.59 -3.23 -15.29
C GLY A 219 -24.28 -3.06 -14.51
N VAL A 220 -23.54 -1.97 -14.73
CA VAL A 220 -22.29 -1.68 -14.04
C VAL A 220 -22.46 -0.43 -13.18
N ASP A 221 -22.47 -0.64 -11.87
CA ASP A 221 -22.64 0.36 -10.83
C ASP A 221 -21.98 -0.13 -9.53
N GLU A 222 -22.10 0.61 -8.43
CA GLU A 222 -21.61 0.15 -7.12
C GLU A 222 -22.26 -1.17 -6.68
N ASN A 223 -23.51 -1.45 -7.09
CA ASN A 223 -24.18 -2.71 -6.78
C ASN A 223 -23.49 -3.91 -7.44
N SER A 224 -22.80 -3.71 -8.58
CA SER A 224 -22.01 -4.78 -9.19
C SER A 224 -20.86 -5.24 -8.28
N VAL A 225 -20.25 -4.34 -7.52
CA VAL A 225 -19.21 -4.66 -6.52
C VAL A 225 -19.84 -5.30 -5.29
N VAL A 226 -20.99 -4.78 -4.82
CA VAL A 226 -21.74 -5.36 -3.69
C VAL A 226 -22.12 -6.81 -3.97
N ARG A 227 -22.70 -7.10 -5.15
CA ARG A 227 -23.04 -8.48 -5.54
C ARG A 227 -21.82 -9.40 -5.54
N ALA A 228 -20.70 -8.95 -6.12
CA ALA A 228 -19.46 -9.73 -6.13
C ALA A 228 -18.91 -10.01 -4.72
N LEU A 229 -19.05 -9.04 -3.81
CA LEU A 229 -18.68 -9.17 -2.40
C LEU A 229 -19.59 -10.17 -1.67
N GLU A 230 -20.91 -10.06 -1.86
CA GLU A 230 -21.88 -11.02 -1.32
C GLU A 230 -21.56 -12.43 -1.79
N ASP A 231 -21.26 -12.64 -3.08
CA ASP A 231 -20.86 -13.93 -3.62
C ASP A 231 -19.56 -14.46 -2.96
N CYS A 232 -18.57 -13.60 -2.71
CA CYS A 232 -17.34 -13.99 -2.00
C CYS A 232 -17.61 -14.37 -0.53
N MET A 233 -18.49 -13.64 0.16
CA MET A 233 -18.89 -13.94 1.54
C MET A 233 -19.64 -15.27 1.64
N HIS A 234 -20.57 -15.56 0.73
CA HIS A 234 -21.29 -16.85 0.70
C HIS A 234 -20.34 -18.02 0.54
N ASN A 235 -19.27 -17.84 -0.25
CA ASN A 235 -18.21 -18.83 -0.44
C ASN A 235 -17.16 -18.85 0.69
N ARG A 236 -17.36 -18.08 1.77
CA ARG A 236 -16.47 -17.97 2.95
C ARG A 236 -15.00 -17.70 2.59
N LYS A 237 -14.77 -16.85 1.58
CA LYS A 237 -13.42 -16.54 1.08
C LYS A 237 -12.63 -15.51 1.93
N GLY A 238 -13.17 -15.02 3.05
CA GLY A 238 -12.49 -14.04 3.90
C GLY A 238 -13.16 -13.76 5.25
N PRO A 239 -12.55 -12.87 6.08
CA PRO A 239 -13.07 -12.48 7.39
C PRO A 239 -14.35 -11.62 7.31
N CYS A 240 -14.62 -10.96 6.19
CA CYS A 240 -15.75 -10.05 6.00
C CYS A 240 -17.09 -10.66 6.48
N LYS A 241 -17.82 -9.88 7.28
CA LYS A 241 -19.10 -10.26 7.90
C LYS A 241 -20.28 -9.42 7.44
N ALA A 242 -20.02 -8.24 6.89
CA ALA A 242 -21.07 -7.32 6.46
C ALA A 242 -20.61 -6.52 5.25
N VAL A 243 -21.51 -6.40 4.28
CA VAL A 243 -21.35 -5.59 3.08
C VAL A 243 -22.58 -4.70 2.97
N THR A 244 -22.38 -3.40 2.84
CA THR A 244 -23.48 -2.44 2.70
C THR A 244 -23.16 -1.41 1.63
N ARG A 245 -24.16 -1.10 0.79
CA ARG A 245 -24.09 0.08 -0.09
C ARG A 245 -24.50 1.33 0.69
N LEU A 246 -23.66 2.36 0.65
CA LEU A 246 -24.00 3.68 1.17
C LEU A 246 -24.53 4.58 0.06
N ALA A 247 -25.50 5.44 0.39
CA ALA A 247 -25.91 6.52 -0.49
C ALA A 247 -24.87 7.67 -0.46
N ASP A 248 -24.40 8.00 0.74
CA ASP A 248 -23.36 8.99 1.00
C ASP A 248 -22.71 8.73 2.38
N PHE A 249 -21.76 9.57 2.78
CA PHE A 249 -21.03 9.43 4.05
C PHE A 249 -21.90 9.66 5.29
N SER A 250 -23.07 10.31 5.21
CA SER A 250 -23.90 10.58 6.40
C SER A 250 -24.38 9.28 7.07
N ALA A 251 -24.58 8.23 6.28
CA ALA A 251 -25.01 6.91 6.76
C ALA A 251 -23.89 6.07 7.39
N ILE A 252 -22.62 6.48 7.27
CA ILE A 252 -21.49 5.64 7.72
C ILE A 252 -21.57 5.32 9.22
N LYS A 253 -22.07 6.25 10.04
CA LYS A 253 -22.15 6.12 11.50
C LYS A 253 -22.97 4.91 11.94
N GLU A 254 -23.99 4.52 11.17
CA GLU A 254 -24.85 3.37 11.47
C GLU A 254 -24.11 2.04 11.38
N HIS A 255 -22.94 2.03 10.74
CA HIS A 255 -22.11 0.85 10.53
C HIS A 255 -20.87 0.83 11.41
N LEU A 256 -20.61 1.88 12.18
CA LEU A 256 -19.43 2.00 13.02
C LEU A 256 -19.65 1.47 14.43
N GLN A 257 -18.58 0.95 15.01
CA GLN A 257 -18.48 0.51 16.40
C GLN A 257 -17.25 1.14 17.04
N LYS A 258 -17.28 1.25 18.37
CA LYS A 258 -16.16 1.77 19.14
C LYS A 258 -14.89 0.94 18.89
N GLY A 259 -13.82 1.61 18.48
CA GLY A 259 -12.53 1.00 18.17
C GLY A 259 -12.32 0.70 16.68
N ASP A 260 -13.28 1.02 15.82
CA ASP A 260 -13.15 0.79 14.38
C ASP A 260 -11.97 1.56 13.78
N GLN A 261 -11.23 0.86 12.91
CA GLN A 261 -10.22 1.44 12.02
C GLN A 261 -10.84 1.54 10.63
N VAL A 262 -11.13 2.75 10.18
CA VAL A 262 -11.84 3.03 8.92
C VAL A 262 -10.85 3.50 7.87
N ILE A 263 -10.73 2.75 6.78
CA ILE A 263 -9.90 3.12 5.62
C ILE A 263 -10.80 3.40 4.41
N CYS A 264 -10.72 4.61 3.88
CA CYS A 264 -11.39 5.01 2.65
C CYS A 264 -10.47 4.78 1.46
N LEU A 265 -10.96 4.06 0.46
CA LEU A 265 -10.22 3.58 -0.70
C LEU A 265 -10.87 4.10 -1.99
N GLY A 266 -10.11 4.82 -2.81
CA GLY A 266 -10.54 5.20 -4.15
C GLY A 266 -9.81 6.41 -4.72
N ALA A 267 -9.80 6.54 -6.05
CA ALA A 267 -9.14 7.65 -6.75
C ALA A 267 -10.05 8.85 -7.04
N GLY A 268 -11.34 8.74 -6.70
CA GLY A 268 -12.35 9.76 -6.96
C GLY A 268 -12.42 10.83 -5.87
N ASP A 269 -13.63 11.34 -5.67
CA ASP A 269 -13.96 12.39 -4.71
C ASP A 269 -14.19 11.87 -3.27
N ILE A 270 -14.08 10.55 -3.02
CA ILE A 270 -14.21 9.93 -1.68
C ILE A 270 -13.38 10.66 -0.60
N SER A 271 -12.19 11.16 -0.94
CA SER A 271 -11.33 11.88 0.00
C SER A 271 -11.94 13.20 0.45
N ALA A 272 -12.49 13.98 -0.48
CA ALA A 272 -13.15 15.25 -0.15
C ALA A 272 -14.35 14.99 0.78
N HIS A 273 -15.19 14.01 0.44
CA HIS A 273 -16.33 13.62 1.27
C HIS A 273 -15.91 13.13 2.66
N LEU A 274 -14.82 12.36 2.76
CA LEU A 274 -14.27 11.93 4.05
C LEU A 274 -13.81 13.13 4.89
N HIS A 275 -13.06 14.06 4.31
CA HIS A 275 -12.58 15.25 5.00
C HIS A 275 -13.73 16.12 5.51
N ASP A 276 -14.76 16.32 4.70
CA ASP A 276 -15.96 17.06 5.07
C ASP A 276 -16.70 16.35 6.21
N TYR A 277 -16.92 15.05 6.09
CA TYR A 277 -17.57 14.24 7.11
C TYR A 277 -16.84 14.32 8.47
N VAL A 278 -15.52 14.13 8.48
CA VAL A 278 -14.72 14.17 9.72
C VAL A 278 -14.68 15.58 10.31
N ARG A 279 -14.62 16.63 9.49
CA ARG A 279 -14.65 18.02 9.95
C ARG A 279 -15.97 18.37 10.63
N GLU A 280 -17.08 17.87 10.11
CA GLU A 280 -18.43 18.15 10.64
C GLU A 280 -18.75 17.32 11.89
N ASN A 281 -18.22 16.11 11.99
CA ASN A 281 -18.67 15.12 12.99
C ASN A 281 -17.62 14.73 14.04
N GLY A 282 -16.37 15.19 13.90
CA GLY A 282 -15.28 14.77 14.77
C GLY A 282 -14.10 15.74 14.81
N ARG A 283 -12.90 15.18 15.02
CA ARG A 283 -11.64 15.92 15.05
C ARG A 283 -10.83 15.58 13.81
N LEU A 284 -10.74 16.53 12.88
CA LEU A 284 -9.79 16.48 11.78
C LEU A 284 -8.37 16.63 12.33
N PHE A 285 -7.43 15.85 11.82
CA PHE A 285 -6.02 16.05 12.14
C PHE A 285 -5.41 17.01 11.13
N GLU A 286 -4.59 17.93 11.63
CA GLU A 286 -3.78 18.76 10.74
C GLU A 286 -2.84 17.83 9.97
N THR A 287 -2.85 17.95 8.64
CA THR A 287 -1.78 17.39 7.81
C THR A 287 -0.50 18.05 8.26
N SER A 288 0.39 17.30 8.93
CA SER A 288 1.75 17.72 9.21
C SER A 288 2.53 17.73 7.90
N MET A 289 2.23 18.71 7.06
CA MET A 289 3.06 19.17 5.96
C MET A 289 3.34 20.64 6.26
N PRO A 290 4.44 20.97 6.98
CA PRO A 290 4.98 22.30 6.86
C PRO A 290 5.44 22.45 5.40
N MET A 291 4.65 23.17 4.61
CA MET A 291 5.09 23.75 3.35
C MET A 291 5.85 25.03 3.71
N GLU A 292 7.15 24.90 3.96
CA GLU A 292 8.10 26.01 3.81
C GLU A 292 9.08 25.70 2.67
#